data_AF-A0A7J3XLQ5-F1
#
_entry.id   AF-A0A7J3XLQ5-F1
#
_cell.length_a   1.000
_cell.length_b   1.000
_cell.length_c   1.000
_cell.angle_alpha   90.00
_cell.angle_beta   90.00
_cell.angle_gamma   90.00
#
_symmetry.space_group_name_H-M   'P 1'
#
loop_
_entity.id
_entity.type
_entity.pdbx_description
1 polymer ?
#
loop_
_entity_poly.entity_id
_entity_poly.type
_entity_poly.pdbx_seq_one_letter_code
_entity_poly.pdbx_strand_id
1 'polypeptide(L)'
;YYVLAAAFSFEVALLNNFALNEIWTFRKRSAHSSRWLRLIKFHVSRILGFVATMITLFLITEFLNIHYLISNIIAIGVGTFINYSTSDLWVWK
;
A
#
# COMPACT_ATOMS: atom_id res chain seq x y z
N TYR A 1 12.77 0.78 -23.28
CA TYR A 1 13.03 1.79 -22.24
C TYR A 1 11.84 2.07 -21.29
N TYR A 2 10.57 1.91 -21.71
CA TYR A 2 9.42 2.27 -20.86
C TYR A 2 9.26 1.43 -19.58
N VAL A 3 9.54 0.13 -19.60
CA VAL A 3 9.42 -0.76 -18.41
C VAL A 3 10.39 -0.35 -17.30
N LEU A 4 11.64 -0.03 -17.66
CA LEU A 4 12.64 0.44 -16.71
C LEU A 4 12.25 1.79 -16.10
N ALA A 5 11.75 2.71 -16.92
CA ALA A 5 11.25 4.00 -16.44
C ALA A 5 10.03 3.83 -15.51
N ALA A 6 9.11 2.91 -15.82
CA ALA A 6 7.95 2.61 -14.99
C ALA A 6 8.37 2.03 -13.63
N ALA A 7 9.30 1.07 -13.61
CA ALA A 7 9.84 0.51 -12.38
C ALA A 7 10.52 1.58 -11.52
N PHE A 8 11.34 2.44 -12.14
CA PHE A 8 12.03 3.52 -11.43
C PHE A 8 11.05 4.56 -10.86
N SER A 9 10.04 4.94 -11.64
CA SER A 9 8.98 5.85 -11.22
C SER A 9 8.18 5.27 -10.04
N PHE A 10 7.85 3.98 -10.09
CA PHE A 10 7.16 3.28 -9.02
C PHE A 10 7.96 3.30 -7.72
N GLU A 11 9.25 2.97 -7.76
CA GLU A 11 10.13 2.99 -6.59
C GLU A 11 10.26 4.40 -6.01
N VAL A 12 10.46 5.41 -6.86
CA VAL A 12 10.52 6.82 -6.42
C VAL A 12 9.21 7.25 -5.76
N ALA A 13 8.06 6.87 -6.34
CA ALA A 13 6.75 7.17 -5.75
C ALA A 13 6.56 6.46 -4.41
N LEU A 14 7.03 5.22 -4.28
CA LEU A 14 6.94 4.44 -3.05
C LEU A 14 7.79 5.05 -1.92
N LEU A 15 9.02 5.46 -2.24
CA LEU A 15 9.93 6.16 -1.32
C LEU A 15 9.38 7.52 -0.91
N ASN A 16 8.81 8.28 -1.86
CA ASN A 16 8.17 9.56 -1.55
C ASN A 16 6.98 9.37 -0.59
N ASN A 17 6.14 8.35 -0.82
CA ASN A 17 5.06 8.00 0.09
C ASN A 17 5.57 7.61 1.48
N PHE A 18 6.66 6.85 1.56
CA PHE A 18 7.29 6.48 2.82
C PHE A 18 7.79 7.73 3.57
N ALA A 19 8.52 8.62 2.90
CA ALA A 19 9.06 9.83 3.49
C ALA A 19 7.96 10.76 4.01
N LEU A 20 6.87 10.94 3.25
CA LEU A 20 5.71 11.71 3.69
C LEU A 20 5.06 11.10 4.94
N ASN A 21 4.87 9.79 4.97
CA ASN A 21 4.31 9.10 6.13
C ASN A 21 5.23 9.20 7.36
N GLU A 22 6.55 9.18 7.17
CA GLU A 22 7.52 9.30 8.24
C GLU A 22 7.63 10.72 8.81
N ILE A 23 7.62 11.75 7.96
CA ILE A 23 7.81 13.16 8.35
C ILE A 23 6.52 13.77 8.89
N TRP A 24 5.37 13.38 8.34
CA TRP A 24 4.08 14.01 8.66
C TRP A 24 3.18 13.08 9.47
N THR A 25 2.69 11.99 8.88
CA THR A 25 1.63 11.15 9.47
C THR A 25 2.05 10.49 10.79
N PHE A 26 3.24 9.91 10.84
CA PHE A 26 3.72 9.10 11.97
C PHE A 26 4.95 9.68 12.68
N ARG A 27 5.22 10.98 12.51
CA ARG A 27 6.41 11.67 13.02
C ARG A 27 6.71 11.38 14.50
N LYS A 28 5.67 11.32 15.34
CA LYS A 28 5.82 11.09 16.79
C LYS A 28 6.14 9.64 17.16
N ARG A 29 5.84 8.67 16.29
CA ARG A 29 6.06 7.23 16.54
C ARG A 29 7.31 6.68 15.84
N SER A 30 7.89 7.43 14.90
CA SER A 30 9.09 7.02 14.14
C SER A 30 10.41 7.03 14.95
N ALA A 31 10.38 7.43 16.23
CA ALA A 31 11.57 7.51 17.08
C ALA A 31 12.07 6.14 17.59
N HIS A 32 11.22 5.12 17.61
CA HIS A 32 11.51 3.87 18.35
C HIS A 32 12.18 2.76 17.53
N SER A 33 12.25 2.87 16.19
CA SER A 33 12.84 1.82 15.34
C SER A 33 13.82 2.36 14.30
N SER A 34 14.63 1.48 13.71
CA SER A 34 15.49 1.82 12.58
C SER A 34 14.64 2.19 11.34
N ARG A 35 15.06 3.25 10.63
CA ARG A 35 14.42 3.72 9.38
C ARG A 35 14.38 2.63 8.32
N TRP A 36 15.46 1.86 8.18
CA TRP A 36 15.56 0.74 7.23
C TRP A 36 14.53 -0.35 7.52
N LEU A 37 14.33 -0.69 8.80
CA LEU A 37 13.35 -1.69 9.18
C LEU A 37 11.92 -1.23 8.83
N ARG A 38 11.61 0.06 9.05
CA ARG A 38 10.30 0.61 8.66
C ARG A 38 10.08 0.63 7.16
N LEU A 39 11.12 0.91 6.38
CA LEU A 39 11.05 0.89 4.92
C LEU A 39 10.72 -0.52 4.41
N ILE A 40 11.36 -1.55 4.97
CA ILE A 40 11.04 -2.95 4.64
C ILE A 40 9.60 -3.30 5.04
N LYS A 41 9.19 -2.98 6.27
CA LYS A 41 7.81 -3.20 6.72
C LYS A 41 6.79 -2.47 5.83
N PHE A 42 7.13 -1.26 5.38
CA PHE A 42 6.29 -0.49 4.47
C PHE A 42 6.15 -1.16 3.10
N HIS A 43 7.24 -1.66 2.51
CA HIS A 43 7.18 -2.43 1.27
C HIS A 43 6.28 -3.66 1.41
N VAL A 44 6.45 -4.43 2.50
CA VAL A 44 5.61 -5.59 2.79
C VAL A 44 4.14 -5.19 2.94
N SER A 45 3.86 -4.08 3.63
CA SER A 45 2.51 -3.54 3.75
C SER A 45 1.92 -3.17 2.38
N ARG A 46 2.69 -2.55 1.48
CA ARG A 46 2.22 -2.18 0.14
C ARG A 46 1.89 -3.41 -0.71
N ILE A 47 2.74 -4.44 -0.64
CA ILE A 47 2.50 -5.72 -1.32
C ILE A 47 1.22 -6.37 -0.78
N LEU A 48 1.05 -6.39 0.55
CA LEU A 48 -0.14 -6.96 1.18
C LEU A 48 -1.43 -6.24 0.74
N GLY A 49 -1.43 -4.91 0.73
CA GLY A 49 -2.58 -4.14 0.25
C GLY A 49 -2.86 -4.37 -1.23
N PHE A 50 -1.83 -4.50 -2.08
CA PHE A 50 -1.99 -4.82 -3.49
C PHE A 50 -2.62 -6.20 -3.70
N VAL A 51 -2.13 -7.22 -2.99
CA VAL A 51 -2.71 -8.58 -3.03
C VAL A 51 -4.16 -8.56 -2.57
N ALA A 52 -4.47 -7.84 -1.50
CA ALA A 52 -5.84 -7.73 -1.01
C ALA A 52 -6.77 -7.01 -2.00
N THR A 53 -6.31 -5.96 -2.67
CA THR A 53 -7.03 -5.32 -3.78
C THR A 53 -7.33 -6.34 -4.88
N MET A 54 -6.32 -7.09 -5.34
CA MET A 54 -6.52 -8.08 -6.42
C MET A 54 -7.50 -9.18 -6.03
N ILE A 55 -7.37 -9.73 -4.81
CA ILE A 55 -8.29 -10.75 -4.30
C ILE A 55 -9.71 -10.18 -4.22
N THR A 56 -9.87 -8.99 -3.67
CA THR A 56 -11.19 -8.35 -3.54
C THR A 56 -11.81 -8.08 -4.90
N LEU A 57 -11.03 -7.57 -5.85
CA LEU A 57 -11.49 -7.35 -7.21
C LEU A 57 -11.97 -8.66 -7.83
N PHE A 58 -11.15 -9.70 -7.79
CA PHE A 58 -11.46 -11.02 -8.33
C PHE A 58 -12.73 -11.61 -7.70
N LEU A 59 -12.84 -11.57 -6.37
CA LEU A 59 -14.01 -12.08 -5.66
C LEU A 59 -15.29 -11.35 -6.07
N ILE A 60 -15.23 -10.02 -6.16
CA ILE A 60 -16.41 -9.21 -6.49
C ILE A 60 -16.79 -9.36 -7.97
N THR A 61 -15.83 -9.39 -8.89
CA THR A 61 -16.13 -9.54 -10.32
C THR A 61 -16.64 -10.93 -10.66
N GLU A 62 -15.97 -11.99 -10.18
CA GLU A 62 -16.29 -13.36 -10.58
C GLU A 62 -17.48 -13.94 -9.82
N PHE A 63 -17.58 -13.72 -8.50
CA PHE A 63 -18.64 -14.32 -7.70
C PHE A 63 -19.92 -13.48 -7.67
N LEU A 64 -19.80 -12.14 -7.63
CA LEU A 64 -20.96 -11.26 -7.54
C LEU A 64 -21.42 -10.74 -8.91
N ASN A 65 -20.65 -10.99 -9.99
CA ASN A 65 -20.92 -10.50 -11.35
C ASN A 65 -21.17 -8.97 -11.40
N ILE A 66 -20.61 -8.23 -10.44
CA ILE A 66 -20.73 -6.78 -10.38
C ILE A 66 -19.80 -6.18 -11.44
N HIS A 67 -20.29 -5.13 -12.10
CA HIS A 67 -19.55 -4.44 -13.15
C HIS A 67 -18.14 -4.03 -12.67
N TYR A 68 -17.12 -4.38 -13.46
CA TYR A 68 -15.70 -4.23 -13.13
C TYR A 68 -15.34 -2.86 -12.52
N LEU A 69 -15.92 -1.77 -13.05
CA LEU A 69 -15.71 -0.41 -12.52
C LEU A 69 -16.09 -0.27 -11.04
N ILE A 70 -17.25 -0.78 -10.63
CA ILE A 70 -17.71 -0.71 -9.24
C ILE A 70 -16.85 -1.62 -8.37
N SER A 71 -16.57 -2.83 -8.85
CA SER A 71 -15.70 -3.80 -8.18
C SER A 71 -14.30 -3.23 -7.92
N ASN A 72 -13.75 -2.49 -8.89
CA ASN A 72 -12.44 -1.85 -8.77
C ASN A 72 -12.42 -0.73 -7.72
N ILE A 73 -13.48 0.09 -7.62
CA ILE A 73 -13.60 1.10 -6.57
C ILE A 73 -13.60 0.45 -5.18
N ILE A 74 -14.38 -0.61 -5.00
CA ILE A 74 -14.46 -1.35 -3.73
C ILE A 74 -13.10 -1.99 -3.40
N ALA A 75 -12.48 -2.63 -4.39
CA ALA A 75 -11.18 -3.28 -4.23
C ALA A 75 -10.09 -2.29 -3.81
N ILE A 76 -10.01 -1.12 -4.45
CA ILE A 76 -9.07 -0.05 -4.09
C ILE A 76 -9.35 0.45 -2.66
N GLY A 77 -10.62 0.57 -2.28
CA GLY A 77 -11.03 0.94 -0.93
C GLY A 77 -10.52 -0.05 0.12
N VAL A 78 -10.75 -1.34 -0.09
CA VAL A 78 -10.28 -2.42 0.80
C VAL A 78 -8.76 -2.47 0.88
N GLY A 79 -8.07 -2.40 -0.26
CA GLY A 79 -6.61 -2.38 -0.30
C GLY A 79 -6.02 -1.17 0.43
N THR A 80 -6.62 0.01 0.27
CA THR A 80 -6.24 1.23 1.00
C THR A 80 -6.44 1.06 2.50
N PHE A 81 -7.55 0.46 2.92
CA PHE A 81 -7.83 0.22 4.33
C PHE A 81 -6.80 -0.73 4.96
N ILE A 82 -6.44 -1.82 4.28
CA ILE A 82 -5.42 -2.76 4.74
C ILE A 82 -4.04 -2.11 4.77
N ASN A 83 -3.71 -1.31 3.75
CA ASN A 83 -2.49 -0.52 3.68
C ASN A 83 -2.36 0.43 4.89
N TYR A 84 -3.43 1.14 5.23
CA TYR A 84 -3.47 2.06 6.37
C TYR A 84 -3.36 1.30 7.71
N SER A 85 -4.15 0.24 7.89
CA SER A 85 -4.19 -0.54 9.13
C SER A 85 -2.84 -1.18 9.43
N THR A 86 -2.20 -1.77 8.42
CA THR A 86 -0.87 -2.38 8.57
C THR A 86 0.19 -1.32 8.86
N SER A 87 0.06 -0.14 8.23
CA SER A 87 0.94 1.00 8.48
C SER A 87 0.86 1.47 9.94
N ASP A 88 -0.36 1.71 10.43
CA ASP A 88 -0.60 2.21 11.79
C ASP A 88 -0.24 1.19 12.88
N LEU A 89 -0.58 -0.09 12.68
CA LEU A 89 -0.44 -1.13 13.70
C LEU A 89 0.93 -1.81 13.74
N TRP A 90 1.70 -1.78 12.64
CA TRP A 90 2.92 -2.58 12.53
C TRP A 90 4.15 -1.83 12.01
N VAL A 91 3.99 -0.96 11.01
CA VAL A 91 5.13 -0.27 10.38
C VAL A 91 5.69 0.81 11.31
N TRP A 92 4.81 1.63 11.91
CA TRP A 92 5.18 2.77 12.75
C TRP A 92 4.84 2.59 14.23
N LYS A 93 4.79 1.33 14.69
CA LYS A 93 4.80 0.97 16.11
C LYS A 93 6.23 0.73 16.57
#